data_AF-A0A3M1R966-F1
#
_entry.id   AF-A0A3M1R966-F1
#
_cell.length_a   1.000
_cell.length_b   1.000
_cell.length_c   1.000
_cell.angle_alpha   90.00
_cell.angle_beta   90.00
_cell.angle_gamma   90.00
#
_symmetry.space_group_name_H-M   'P 1'
#
loop_
_entity.id
_entity.type
_entity.pdbx_description
1 polymer ?
#
loop_
_entity_poly.entity_id
_entity_poly.type
_entity_poly.pdbx_seq_one_letter_code
_entity_poly.pdbx_strand_id
1 'polypeptide(L)'
;MLLDDYIHDRPVVVYTPNEKRAHVIRYLREYGDISVVERQLEIADYLVQSSEGTIAVERKKASDFLSSIKDGRLFTQIEHLQSYDDARIILEGAIFTKAKMGACFCIDTIGKPLNKKKGARTQPMTTWAARHFIHPHSLTSIFKKIQDSGITIIPSGGAYDTADLLHFWATRGEKKEQLEIRRKVKTETDYERQLFILAGLPGIGAVQAEELLRTYGTPMHVFSAFLDHPPNRFPVKGIGEKKVKKIRELLTANLLEVERQRLIEHEFKENVEELYRIINAKEAELKAMTVAELKPLLRERGLKVTGTKKALIERLLDSMELEEKVDIKRFTERYERLKSMKERHQQIPRDLSLFYSRVKG
;
A
#
# COMPACT_ATOMS: atom_id res chain seq x y z
N MET A 1 -12.90 22.74 -23.47
CA MET A 1 -14.36 22.96 -23.55
C MET A 1 -14.76 23.71 -22.31
N LEU A 2 -15.11 24.97 -22.48
CA LEU A 2 -15.86 25.74 -21.49
C LEU A 2 -17.26 25.11 -21.37
N LEU A 3 -17.88 25.26 -20.21
CA LEU A 3 -19.26 24.85 -19.94
C LEU A 3 -20.24 25.79 -20.65
N ASP A 4 -20.15 25.91 -21.98
CA ASP A 4 -21.07 26.76 -22.75
C ASP A 4 -22.49 26.12 -22.86
N ASP A 5 -22.61 24.82 -22.57
CA ASP A 5 -23.87 24.07 -22.74
C ASP A 5 -24.75 23.98 -21.47
N TYR A 6 -24.32 24.57 -20.35
CA TYR A 6 -25.09 24.52 -19.09
C TYR A 6 -25.06 25.87 -18.36
N ILE A 7 -25.56 26.90 -19.03
CA ILE A 7 -26.19 28.02 -18.34
C ILE A 7 -27.49 27.47 -17.73
N HIS A 8 -27.38 26.72 -16.64
CA HIS A 8 -28.54 26.39 -15.82
C HIS A 8 -28.94 27.64 -15.06
N ASP A 9 -30.25 27.86 -14.87
CA ASP A 9 -30.77 28.91 -13.97
C ASP A 9 -30.35 28.70 -12.51
N ARG A 10 -29.81 27.52 -12.19
CA ARG A 10 -29.38 27.07 -10.84
C ARG A 10 -27.86 26.89 -10.75
N PRO A 11 -27.24 27.08 -9.56
CA PRO A 11 -25.82 26.74 -9.33
C PRO A 11 -25.53 25.27 -9.62
N VAL A 12 -24.33 24.97 -10.10
CA VAL A 12 -23.94 23.62 -10.54
C VAL A 12 -22.91 23.01 -9.58
N VAL A 13 -23.14 21.74 -9.21
CA VAL A 13 -22.18 20.89 -8.50
C VAL A 13 -21.81 19.73 -9.43
N VAL A 14 -20.52 19.62 -9.75
CA VAL A 14 -19.98 18.56 -10.61
C VAL A 14 -19.33 17.49 -9.73
N TYR A 15 -19.56 16.22 -10.02
CA TYR A 15 -18.96 15.09 -9.28
C TYR A 15 -18.38 14.02 -10.20
N THR A 16 -17.36 13.33 -9.72
CA THR A 16 -16.71 12.20 -10.43
C THR A 16 -17.52 10.90 -10.34
N PRO A 17 -17.56 10.04 -11.38
CA PRO A 17 -18.31 8.77 -11.36
C PRO A 17 -17.93 7.84 -10.21
N ASN A 18 -16.68 7.92 -9.72
CA ASN A 18 -16.22 7.12 -8.57
C ASN A 18 -17.02 7.42 -7.29
N GLU A 19 -17.55 8.63 -7.18
CA GLU A 19 -18.28 9.13 -6.01
C GLU A 19 -19.80 8.88 -6.10
N LYS A 20 -20.29 8.36 -7.23
CA LYS A 20 -21.70 8.01 -7.45
C LYS A 20 -22.26 7.03 -6.41
N ARG A 21 -21.39 6.22 -5.81
CA ARG A 21 -21.76 5.23 -4.77
C ARG A 21 -21.90 5.84 -3.38
N ALA A 22 -21.49 7.10 -3.20
CA ALA A 22 -21.61 7.78 -1.92
C ALA A 22 -23.04 8.26 -1.69
N HIS A 23 -23.48 8.23 -0.42
CA HIS A 23 -24.77 8.77 -0.01
C HIS A 23 -24.89 10.29 -0.25
N VAL A 24 -23.78 11.00 -0.46
CA VAL A 24 -23.72 12.45 -0.70
C VAL A 24 -24.55 12.83 -1.94
N ILE A 25 -24.35 12.12 -3.06
CA ILE A 25 -25.04 12.42 -4.33
C ILE A 25 -26.56 12.25 -4.20
N ARG A 26 -27.01 11.30 -3.37
CA ARG A 26 -28.43 11.10 -3.10
C ARG A 26 -29.02 12.35 -2.43
N TYR A 27 -28.39 12.86 -1.38
CA TYR A 27 -28.84 14.06 -0.68
C TYR A 27 -28.73 15.32 -1.55
N LEU A 28 -27.65 15.47 -2.31
CA LEU A 28 -27.49 16.60 -3.24
C LEU A 28 -28.63 16.70 -4.26
N ARG A 29 -29.15 15.56 -4.75
CA ARG A 29 -30.27 15.52 -5.69
C ARG A 29 -31.63 15.84 -5.07
N GLU A 30 -31.74 15.85 -3.74
CA GLU A 30 -32.96 16.25 -3.04
C GLU A 30 -33.12 17.79 -3.03
N TYR A 31 -32.03 18.53 -3.19
CA TYR A 31 -32.07 20.00 -3.33
C TYR A 31 -32.52 20.40 -4.74
N GLY A 32 -33.69 21.04 -4.82
CA GLY A 32 -34.30 21.45 -6.09
C GLY A 32 -33.73 22.74 -6.69
N ASP A 33 -32.88 23.46 -5.98
CA ASP A 33 -32.31 24.77 -6.35
C ASP A 33 -30.88 24.70 -6.89
N ILE A 34 -30.30 23.50 -7.00
CA ILE A 34 -28.98 23.25 -7.61
C ILE A 34 -29.10 22.24 -8.76
N SER A 35 -28.06 22.15 -9.59
CA SER A 35 -27.92 21.14 -10.64
C SER A 35 -26.73 20.24 -10.36
N VAL A 36 -26.96 18.93 -10.26
CA VAL A 36 -25.93 17.95 -9.90
C VAL A 36 -25.51 17.19 -11.15
N VAL A 37 -24.27 17.40 -11.62
CA VAL A 37 -23.79 16.92 -12.92
C VAL A 37 -22.67 15.90 -12.76
N GLU A 38 -22.80 14.74 -13.39
CA GLU A 38 -21.76 13.72 -13.44
C GLU A 38 -20.73 14.04 -14.54
N ARG A 39 -19.45 14.18 -14.19
CA ARG A 39 -18.33 14.33 -15.14
C ARG A 39 -17.07 13.68 -14.59
N GLN A 40 -16.22 13.16 -15.47
CA GLN A 40 -14.90 12.69 -15.05
C GLN A 40 -14.06 13.88 -14.58
N LEU A 41 -13.64 13.85 -13.31
CA LEU A 41 -12.73 14.84 -12.72
C LEU A 41 -11.36 14.19 -12.52
N GLU A 42 -10.29 14.94 -12.78
CA GLU A 42 -8.91 14.43 -12.69
C GLU A 42 -8.31 14.56 -11.28
N ILE A 43 -8.72 15.55 -10.50
CA ILE A 43 -8.02 15.99 -9.28
C ILE A 43 -8.87 15.89 -8.02
N ALA A 44 -10.13 16.33 -8.09
CA ALA A 44 -11.03 16.46 -6.95
C ALA A 44 -12.28 15.60 -7.14
N ASP A 45 -12.92 15.24 -6.03
CA ASP A 45 -14.16 14.46 -6.06
C ASP A 45 -15.36 15.31 -6.50
N TYR A 46 -15.37 16.59 -6.13
CA TYR A 46 -16.41 17.56 -6.47
C TYR A 46 -15.82 18.90 -6.91
N LEU A 47 -16.52 19.57 -7.83
CA LEU A 47 -16.36 20.99 -8.12
C LEU A 47 -17.67 21.71 -7.85
N VAL A 48 -17.61 22.78 -7.07
CA VAL A 48 -18.79 23.57 -6.70
C VAL A 48 -18.69 24.96 -7.33
N GLN A 49 -19.74 25.36 -8.05
CA GLN A 49 -19.90 26.73 -8.53
C GLN A 49 -20.33 27.61 -7.36
N SER A 50 -19.45 28.48 -6.89
CA SER A 50 -19.72 29.49 -5.86
C SER A 50 -19.84 30.89 -6.48
N SER A 51 -20.35 31.84 -5.71
CA SER A 51 -20.37 33.26 -6.05
C SER A 51 -18.95 33.85 -6.26
N GLU A 52 -17.98 33.34 -5.51
CA GLU A 52 -16.59 33.83 -5.53
C GLU A 52 -15.72 33.12 -6.61
N GLY A 53 -16.16 31.97 -7.13
CA GLY A 53 -15.40 31.17 -8.10
C GLY A 53 -15.74 29.68 -8.08
N THR A 54 -14.81 28.84 -8.56
CA THR A 54 -14.96 27.38 -8.50
C THR A 54 -14.22 26.85 -7.27
N ILE A 55 -14.93 26.09 -6.42
CA ILE A 55 -14.34 25.44 -5.24
C ILE A 55 -14.07 23.98 -5.60
N ALA A 56 -12.81 23.55 -5.50
CA ALA A 56 -12.44 22.15 -5.63
C ALA A 56 -12.49 21.44 -4.29
N VAL A 57 -13.17 20.31 -4.22
CA VAL A 57 -13.40 19.58 -2.98
C VAL A 57 -12.94 18.13 -3.09
N GLU A 58 -11.98 17.76 -2.25
CA GLU A 58 -11.57 16.37 -2.01
C GLU A 58 -12.28 15.86 -0.76
N ARG A 59 -13.01 14.75 -0.86
CA ARG A 59 -13.72 14.17 0.28
C ARG A 59 -12.95 12.97 0.80
N LYS A 60 -12.61 12.99 2.08
CA LYS A 60 -11.81 11.92 2.70
C LYS A 60 -12.34 11.52 4.06
N LYS A 61 -12.50 10.22 4.30
CA LYS A 61 -12.75 9.70 5.65
C LYS A 61 -11.51 9.84 6.51
N ALA A 62 -11.69 9.94 7.82
CA ALA A 62 -10.59 10.02 8.78
C ALA A 62 -9.61 8.83 8.67
N SER A 63 -10.13 7.61 8.51
CA SER A 63 -9.32 6.40 8.31
C SER A 63 -8.54 6.40 6.99
N ASP A 64 -9.18 6.85 5.91
CA ASP A 64 -8.56 6.98 4.58
C ASP A 64 -7.50 8.07 4.55
N PHE A 65 -7.72 9.18 5.27
CA PHE A 65 -6.76 10.25 5.45
C PHE A 65 -5.49 9.72 6.13
N LEU A 66 -5.64 9.05 7.27
CA LEU A 66 -4.50 8.45 7.98
C LEU A 66 -3.80 7.36 7.15
N SER A 67 -4.54 6.56 6.39
CA SER A 67 -3.95 5.54 5.51
C SER A 67 -3.15 6.18 4.36
N SER A 68 -3.68 7.24 3.76
CA SER A 68 -3.01 7.97 2.67
C SER A 68 -1.70 8.66 3.10
N ILE A 69 -1.58 9.02 4.38
CA ILE A 69 -0.34 9.49 4.99
C ILE A 69 0.71 8.38 5.00
N LYS A 70 0.32 7.19 5.48
CA LYS A 70 1.22 6.04 5.58
C LYS A 70 1.73 5.61 4.20
N ASP A 71 0.86 5.67 3.20
CA ASP A 71 1.17 5.28 1.82
C ASP A 71 1.89 6.38 1.02
N GLY A 72 2.05 7.59 1.58
CA GLY A 72 2.66 8.75 0.90
C GLY A 72 1.79 9.42 -0.18
N ARG A 73 0.62 8.85 -0.50
CA ARG A 73 -0.28 9.34 -1.57
C ARG A 73 -0.90 10.71 -1.28
N LEU A 74 -1.05 11.08 0.00
CA LEU A 74 -1.66 12.36 0.38
C LEU A 74 -0.91 13.57 -0.19
N PHE A 75 0.43 13.49 -0.31
CA PHE A 75 1.22 14.63 -0.78
C PHE A 75 0.99 14.95 -2.24
N THR A 76 0.90 13.92 -3.09
CA THR A 76 0.54 14.09 -4.51
C THR A 76 -0.87 14.66 -4.67
N GLN A 77 -1.82 14.24 -3.82
CA GLN A 77 -3.17 14.80 -3.83
C GLN A 77 -3.17 16.29 -3.46
N ILE A 78 -2.41 16.69 -2.43
CA ILE A 78 -2.23 18.09 -2.05
C ILE A 78 -1.66 18.90 -3.22
N GLU A 79 -0.60 18.42 -3.86
CA GLU A 79 0.04 19.11 -5.00
C GLU A 79 -0.92 19.28 -6.18
N HIS A 80 -1.76 18.28 -6.46
CA HIS A 80 -2.78 18.39 -7.49
C HIS A 80 -3.87 19.42 -7.11
N LEU A 81 -4.34 19.41 -5.86
CA LEU A 81 -5.36 20.34 -5.38
C LEU A 81 -4.91 21.80 -5.43
N GLN A 82 -3.61 22.08 -5.26
CA GLN A 82 -3.03 23.43 -5.41
C GLN A 82 -3.16 24.04 -6.82
N SER A 83 -3.65 23.29 -7.80
CA SER A 83 -3.96 23.82 -9.13
C SER A 83 -5.28 24.59 -9.21
N TYR A 84 -6.10 24.54 -8.15
CA TYR A 84 -7.29 25.35 -7.99
C TYR A 84 -7.02 26.51 -7.04
N ASP A 85 -7.60 27.68 -7.35
CA ASP A 85 -7.42 28.88 -6.54
C ASP A 85 -8.15 28.77 -5.17
N ASP A 86 -9.26 28.00 -5.09
CA ASP A 86 -9.93 27.60 -3.84
C ASP A 86 -10.06 26.06 -3.77
N ALA A 87 -9.23 25.44 -2.92
CA ALA A 87 -9.20 24.01 -2.71
C ALA A 87 -9.49 23.65 -1.25
N ARG A 88 -10.37 22.67 -1.05
CA ARG A 88 -10.86 22.25 0.26
C ARG A 88 -10.83 20.74 0.39
N ILE A 89 -10.46 20.26 1.58
CA ILE A 89 -10.57 18.86 1.96
C ILE A 89 -11.71 18.74 2.96
N ILE A 90 -12.75 17.99 2.62
CA ILE A 90 -13.79 17.59 3.59
C ILE A 90 -13.31 16.33 4.29
N LEU A 91 -13.04 16.45 5.59
CA LEU A 91 -12.64 15.33 6.45
C LEU A 91 -13.85 14.79 7.19
N GLU A 92 -14.32 13.61 6.78
CA GLU A 92 -15.43 12.93 7.44
C GLU A 92 -14.96 12.14 8.66
N GLY A 93 -15.61 12.40 9.79
CA GLY A 93 -15.24 11.80 11.06
C GLY A 93 -14.24 12.63 11.86
N ALA A 94 -13.52 11.98 12.78
CA ALA A 94 -12.58 12.66 13.66
C ALA A 94 -11.29 11.87 13.87
N ILE A 95 -10.19 12.60 14.03
CA ILE A 95 -8.86 12.06 14.34
C ILE A 95 -8.44 12.55 15.73
N PHE A 96 -7.97 11.63 16.57
CA PHE A 96 -7.51 11.87 17.93
C PHE A 96 -6.07 11.38 18.08
N THR A 97 -5.22 12.13 18.76
CA THR A 97 -3.81 11.78 18.98
C THR A 97 -3.56 11.33 20.41
N LYS A 98 -2.73 10.28 20.61
CA LYS A 98 -2.14 9.96 21.92
C LYS A 98 -0.62 9.93 21.85
N ALA A 99 0.01 11.05 22.22
CA ALA A 99 1.48 11.21 22.17
C ALA A 99 2.24 10.13 22.94
N LYS A 100 1.80 9.81 24.16
CA LYS A 100 2.43 8.75 24.99
C LYS A 100 2.43 7.36 24.33
N MET A 101 1.51 7.10 23.41
CA MET A 101 1.40 5.83 22.70
C MET A 101 2.01 5.87 21.29
N GLY A 102 2.50 7.03 20.84
CA GLY A 102 3.01 7.23 19.49
C GLY A 102 2.00 6.87 18.39
N ALA A 103 0.70 7.07 18.65
CA ALA A 103 -0.36 6.61 17.77
C ALA A 103 -1.50 7.63 17.63
N CYS A 104 -2.20 7.51 16.50
CA CYS A 104 -3.44 8.23 16.22
C CYS A 104 -4.62 7.25 16.20
N PHE A 105 -5.78 7.75 16.55
CA PHE A 105 -7.05 7.03 16.55
C PHE A 105 -8.03 7.79 15.66
N CYS A 106 -8.88 7.10 14.92
CA CYS A 106 -9.91 7.76 14.13
C CYS A 106 -11.28 7.10 14.28
N ILE A 107 -12.32 7.90 14.05
CA ILE A 107 -13.70 7.45 13.85
C ILE A 107 -14.18 8.02 12.52
N ASP A 108 -14.77 7.20 11.65
CA ASP A 108 -15.23 7.65 10.32
C ASP A 108 -16.67 8.19 10.33
N THR A 109 -17.42 7.96 11.41
CA THR A 109 -18.81 8.42 11.51
C THR A 109 -19.07 8.90 12.92
N ILE A 110 -19.49 10.16 13.02
CA ILE A 110 -19.83 10.79 14.29
C ILE A 110 -21.34 10.63 14.46
N GLY A 111 -21.79 10.00 15.56
CA GLY A 111 -23.19 10.10 15.98
C GLY A 111 -24.19 9.08 15.45
N LYS A 112 -23.92 7.76 15.49
CA LYS A 112 -25.04 6.81 15.62
C LYS A 112 -25.45 6.72 17.10
N PRO A 113 -26.60 7.29 17.54
CA PRO A 113 -27.18 6.89 18.81
C PRO A 113 -27.61 5.42 18.67
N LEU A 114 -27.02 4.54 19.47
CA LEU A 114 -27.46 3.15 19.51
C LEU A 114 -28.78 3.07 20.27
N ASN A 115 -29.79 2.47 19.63
CA ASN A 115 -31.06 2.13 20.25
C ASN A 115 -30.79 1.44 21.61
N LYS A 116 -31.30 2.02 22.70
CA LYS A 116 -31.38 1.32 23.99
C LYS A 116 -32.19 0.04 23.76
N LYS A 117 -31.55 -1.13 23.79
CA LYS A 117 -32.31 -2.36 24.12
C LYS A 117 -32.84 -2.18 25.55
N LYS A 118 -34.14 -2.35 25.75
CA LYS A 118 -34.75 -2.36 27.09
C LYS A 118 -34.11 -3.51 27.89
N GLY A 119 -33.28 -3.17 28.88
CA GLY A 119 -32.61 -4.13 29.76
C GLY A 119 -31.47 -3.49 30.56
N ALA A 120 -31.42 -3.76 31.87
CA ALA A 120 -30.64 -3.00 32.87
C ALA A 120 -29.11 -3.23 32.86
N ARG A 121 -28.50 -3.77 31.80
CA ARG A 121 -27.04 -4.00 31.72
C ARG A 121 -26.44 -3.84 30.32
N THR A 122 -27.04 -3.03 29.45
CA THR A 122 -26.49 -2.80 28.11
C THR A 122 -25.48 -1.65 28.16
N GLN A 123 -24.18 -1.97 28.10
CA GLN A 123 -23.16 -0.94 27.84
C GLN A 123 -23.39 -0.34 26.44
N PRO A 124 -23.32 0.98 26.26
CA PRO A 124 -23.34 1.57 24.92
C PRO A 124 -22.17 0.99 24.12
N MET A 125 -22.44 0.44 22.92
CA MET A 125 -21.34 0.02 22.04
C MET A 125 -20.59 1.28 21.62
N THR A 126 -19.36 1.42 22.08
CA THR A 126 -18.46 2.48 21.64
C THR A 126 -18.22 2.34 20.14
N THR A 127 -18.32 3.44 19.37
CA THR A 127 -17.72 3.49 18.04
C THR A 127 -16.24 3.14 18.21
N TRP A 128 -15.83 1.97 17.72
CA TRP A 128 -14.44 1.53 17.84
C TRP A 128 -13.57 2.50 17.06
N ALA A 129 -12.70 3.22 17.78
CA ALA A 129 -11.72 4.07 17.13
C ALA A 129 -10.62 3.19 16.53
N ALA A 130 -10.38 3.30 15.23
CA ALA A 130 -9.34 2.54 14.56
C ALA A 130 -7.97 3.14 14.89
N ARG A 131 -7.00 2.28 15.26
CA ARG A 131 -5.65 2.68 15.62
C ARG A 131 -4.75 2.72 14.39
N HIS A 132 -4.05 3.84 14.21
CA HIS A 132 -2.99 4.00 13.21
C HIS A 132 -1.66 4.30 13.91
N PHE A 133 -0.59 3.61 13.50
CA PHE A 133 0.78 3.82 14.01
C PHE A 133 1.45 5.04 13.37
N ILE A 134 0.79 6.19 13.50
CA ILE A 134 1.29 7.49 13.06
C ILE A 134 1.57 8.31 14.32
N HIS A 135 2.80 8.79 14.44
CA HIS A 135 3.18 9.62 15.58
C HIS A 135 2.45 10.99 15.50
N PRO A 136 1.93 11.52 16.62
CA PRO A 136 1.21 12.79 16.60
C PRO A 136 1.97 13.97 15.98
N HIS A 137 3.28 14.09 16.22
CA HIS A 137 4.10 15.13 15.58
C HIS A 137 4.11 15.02 14.04
N SER A 138 4.13 13.81 13.49
CA SER A 138 4.07 13.60 12.04
C SER A 138 2.72 14.08 11.48
N LEU A 139 1.63 13.80 12.21
CA LEU A 139 0.31 14.30 11.84
C LEU A 139 0.23 15.84 11.91
N THR A 140 0.81 16.45 12.96
CA THR A 140 0.90 17.92 13.07
C THR A 140 1.69 18.53 11.91
N SER A 141 2.83 17.95 11.53
CA SER A 141 3.61 18.43 10.38
C SER A 141 2.82 18.35 9.07
N ILE A 142 2.00 17.32 8.89
CA ILE A 142 1.16 17.16 7.70
C ILE A 142 0.04 18.21 7.67
N PHE A 143 -0.64 18.45 8.78
CA PHE A 143 -1.63 19.52 8.86
C PHE A 143 -1.01 20.89 8.57
N LYS A 144 0.18 21.15 9.09
CA LYS A 144 0.93 22.38 8.78
C LYS A 144 1.22 22.48 7.28
N LYS A 145 1.67 21.39 6.64
CA LYS A 145 1.91 21.37 5.18
C LYS A 145 0.64 21.63 4.37
N ILE A 146 -0.51 21.08 4.77
CA ILE A 146 -1.80 21.33 4.11
C ILE A 146 -2.17 22.81 4.23
N GLN A 147 -2.03 23.39 5.43
CA GLN A 147 -2.31 24.80 5.66
C GLN A 147 -1.37 25.72 4.85
N ASP A 148 -0.08 25.41 4.82
CA ASP A 148 0.93 26.15 4.04
C ASP A 148 0.68 26.05 2.53
N SER A 149 -0.03 25.00 2.09
CA SER A 149 -0.42 24.80 0.71
C SER A 149 -1.65 25.63 0.30
N GLY A 150 -2.27 26.36 1.23
CA GLY A 150 -3.49 27.13 1.01
C GLY A 150 -4.78 26.30 0.99
N ILE A 151 -4.71 25.02 1.37
CA ILE A 151 -5.86 24.12 1.34
C ILE A 151 -6.60 24.17 2.68
N THR A 152 -7.91 24.39 2.63
CA THR A 152 -8.75 24.44 3.83
C THR A 152 -9.26 23.05 4.20
N ILE A 153 -9.15 22.65 5.47
CA ILE A 153 -9.74 21.40 5.97
C ILE A 153 -11.06 21.72 6.66
N ILE A 154 -12.13 21.04 6.26
CA ILE A 154 -13.48 21.23 6.80
C ILE A 154 -13.97 19.91 7.39
N PRO A 155 -14.27 19.85 8.70
CA PRO A 155 -14.81 18.65 9.31
C PRO A 155 -16.26 18.43 8.89
N SER A 156 -16.64 17.16 8.67
CA SER A 156 -18.02 16.76 8.37
C SER A 156 -18.43 15.53 9.19
N GLY A 157 -19.68 15.48 9.64
CA GLY A 157 -20.21 14.36 10.43
C GLY A 157 -20.59 13.14 9.58
N GLY A 158 -20.74 13.33 8.26
CA GLY A 158 -20.99 12.26 7.30
C GLY A 158 -21.57 12.77 5.99
N ALA A 159 -22.13 11.85 5.20
CA ALA A 159 -22.53 12.14 3.83
C ALA A 159 -23.66 13.20 3.69
N TYR A 160 -24.54 13.31 4.68
CA TYR A 160 -25.59 14.33 4.70
C TYR A 160 -25.00 15.72 4.92
N ASP A 161 -24.21 15.89 5.99
CA ASP A 161 -23.54 17.17 6.30
C ASP A 161 -22.62 17.61 5.17
N THR A 162 -21.93 16.66 4.52
CA THR A 162 -21.12 16.92 3.33
C THR A 162 -21.99 17.47 2.18
N ALA A 163 -23.15 16.87 1.91
CA ALA A 163 -24.06 17.35 0.86
C ALA A 163 -24.60 18.76 1.18
N ASP A 164 -24.98 19.00 2.43
CA ASP A 164 -25.47 20.30 2.91
C ASP A 164 -24.39 21.40 2.79
N LEU A 165 -23.13 21.08 3.09
CA LEU A 165 -22.01 22.00 2.88
C LEU A 165 -21.79 22.37 1.41
N LEU A 166 -21.83 21.38 0.51
CA LEU A 166 -21.67 21.61 -0.93
C LEU A 166 -22.84 22.44 -1.47
N HIS A 167 -24.07 22.16 -1.04
CA HIS A 167 -25.27 22.95 -1.37
C HIS A 167 -25.14 24.39 -0.88
N PHE A 168 -24.72 24.57 0.37
CA PHE A 168 -24.53 25.89 0.95
C PHE A 168 -23.49 26.71 0.18
N TRP A 169 -22.35 26.13 -0.21
CA TRP A 169 -21.37 26.83 -1.03
C TRP A 169 -21.88 27.15 -2.43
N ALA A 170 -22.73 26.29 -3.00
CA ALA A 170 -23.30 26.52 -4.31
C ALA A 170 -24.32 27.67 -4.32
N THR A 171 -25.10 27.81 -3.24
CA THR A 171 -26.25 28.72 -3.18
C THR A 171 -25.97 30.05 -2.48
N ARG A 172 -24.84 30.21 -1.79
CA ARG A 172 -24.52 31.44 -1.07
C ARG A 172 -23.88 32.50 -2.00
N GLY A 173 -24.59 33.62 -2.18
CA GLY A 173 -24.12 34.81 -2.90
C GLY A 173 -24.67 34.94 -4.33
N GLU A 174 -24.29 36.00 -5.04
CA GLU A 174 -24.69 36.24 -6.44
C GLU A 174 -23.96 35.30 -7.40
N LYS A 175 -24.65 34.93 -8.48
CA LYS A 175 -24.20 33.88 -9.40
C LYS A 175 -23.16 34.40 -10.39
N LYS A 176 -22.02 33.69 -10.54
CA LYS A 176 -21.12 33.87 -11.69
C LYS A 176 -21.49 32.91 -12.82
N GLU A 177 -21.36 33.36 -14.06
CA GLU A 177 -21.72 32.59 -15.26
C GLU A 177 -20.79 31.41 -15.58
N GLN A 178 -19.57 31.37 -15.02
CA GLN A 178 -18.54 30.40 -15.45
C GLN A 178 -18.09 29.46 -14.32
N LEU A 179 -18.15 28.17 -14.61
CA LEU A 179 -17.47 27.09 -13.88
C LEU A 179 -16.13 26.78 -14.58
N GLU A 180 -15.03 26.96 -13.86
CA GLU A 180 -13.71 26.58 -14.34
C GLU A 180 -13.48 25.08 -14.04
N ILE A 181 -14.00 24.20 -14.90
CA ILE A 181 -13.65 22.77 -14.83
C ILE A 181 -12.15 22.57 -15.15
N ARG A 182 -11.57 23.51 -15.90
CA ARG A 182 -10.18 23.41 -16.33
C ARG A 182 -9.21 23.92 -15.28
N ARG A 183 -8.35 22.99 -14.86
CA ARG A 183 -7.11 23.19 -14.11
C ARG A 183 -6.35 24.45 -14.56
N LYS A 184 -5.83 25.23 -13.60
CA LYS A 184 -4.63 26.05 -13.80
C LYS A 184 -3.47 25.05 -13.89
N VAL A 185 -3.15 24.59 -15.10
CA VAL A 185 -2.06 23.63 -15.27
C VAL A 185 -0.80 24.35 -14.79
N LYS A 186 -0.33 24.05 -13.56
CA LYS A 186 1.10 24.13 -13.27
C LYS A 186 1.70 23.12 -14.23
N THR A 187 2.06 23.59 -15.42
CA THR A 187 2.86 22.82 -16.37
C THR A 187 4.15 22.62 -15.64
N GLU A 188 4.28 21.45 -15.03
CA GLU A 188 5.55 20.93 -14.59
C GLU A 188 6.44 21.00 -15.82
N THR A 189 7.35 21.97 -15.83
CA THR A 189 8.20 22.21 -16.99
C THR A 189 9.04 20.96 -17.21
N ASP A 190 9.48 20.71 -18.45
CA ASP A 190 10.42 19.60 -18.69
C ASP A 190 11.66 19.72 -17.79
N TYR A 191 12.03 20.95 -17.42
CA TYR A 191 13.07 21.24 -16.43
C TYR A 191 12.73 20.74 -15.01
N GLU A 192 11.54 21.02 -14.49
CA GLU A 192 11.10 20.51 -13.17
C GLU A 192 11.05 18.98 -13.14
N ARG A 193 10.63 18.36 -14.24
CA ARG A 193 10.65 16.89 -14.40
C ARG A 193 12.06 16.33 -14.42
N GLN A 194 12.98 17.00 -15.10
CA GLN A 194 14.39 16.62 -15.12
C GLN A 194 15.02 16.72 -13.72
N LEU A 195 14.71 17.79 -12.97
CA LEU A 195 15.14 17.94 -11.58
C LEU A 195 14.59 16.84 -10.70
N PHE A 196 13.31 16.49 -10.86
CA PHE A 196 12.67 15.42 -10.10
C PHE A 196 13.34 14.05 -10.35
N ILE A 197 13.59 13.70 -11.62
CA ILE A 197 14.28 12.45 -12.00
C ILE A 197 15.64 12.35 -11.29
N LEU A 198 16.42 13.44 -11.30
CA LEU A 198 17.76 13.43 -10.70
C LEU A 198 17.73 13.49 -9.17
N ALA A 199 16.77 14.21 -8.57
CA ALA A 199 16.58 14.25 -7.12
C ALA A 199 16.06 12.90 -6.57
N GLY A 200 15.54 12.01 -7.43
CA GLY A 200 15.23 10.64 -7.08
C GLY A 200 16.45 9.75 -6.85
N LEU A 201 17.65 10.18 -7.28
CA LEU A 201 18.88 9.39 -7.10
C LEU A 201 19.30 9.34 -5.62
N PRO A 202 19.79 8.18 -5.12
CA PRO A 202 20.20 8.03 -3.73
C PRO A 202 21.20 9.09 -3.27
N GLY A 203 20.75 9.97 -2.37
CA GLY A 203 21.60 11.00 -1.77
C GLY A 203 21.85 12.23 -2.65
N ILE A 204 21.06 12.43 -3.72
CA ILE A 204 21.01 13.66 -4.51
C ILE A 204 19.76 14.45 -4.11
N GLY A 205 19.96 15.69 -3.63
CA GLY A 205 18.86 16.62 -3.35
C GLY A 205 18.64 17.63 -4.49
N ALA A 206 17.60 18.46 -4.38
CA ALA A 206 17.22 19.45 -5.41
C ALA A 206 18.39 20.34 -5.88
N VAL A 207 19.18 20.87 -4.93
CA VAL A 207 20.35 21.72 -5.24
C VAL A 207 21.40 20.95 -6.06
N GLN A 208 21.60 19.66 -5.75
CA GLN A 208 22.58 18.83 -6.45
C GLN A 208 22.06 18.41 -7.83
N ALA A 209 20.76 18.13 -7.95
CA ALA A 209 20.10 17.85 -9.21
C ALA A 209 20.20 19.04 -10.17
N GLU A 210 20.01 20.26 -9.66
CA GLU A 210 20.17 21.48 -10.44
C GLU A 210 21.62 21.66 -10.90
N GLU A 211 22.60 21.49 -10.01
CA GLU A 211 24.02 21.59 -10.37
C GLU A 211 24.43 20.53 -11.42
N LEU A 212 23.89 19.31 -11.32
CA LEU A 212 24.10 18.24 -12.28
C LEU A 212 23.55 18.61 -13.67
N LEU A 213 22.34 19.18 -13.74
CA LEU A 213 21.78 19.65 -15.02
C LEU A 213 22.54 20.85 -15.56
N ARG A 214 22.97 21.79 -14.71
CA ARG A 214 23.80 22.92 -15.15
C ARG A 214 25.13 22.45 -15.76
N THR A 215 25.68 21.35 -15.24
CA THR A 215 26.98 20.82 -15.71
C THR A 215 26.84 19.96 -16.96
N TYR A 216 25.86 19.06 -17.02
CA TYR A 216 25.75 18.03 -18.07
C TYR A 216 24.58 18.22 -19.03
N GLY A 217 23.71 19.20 -18.77
CA GLY A 217 22.58 19.60 -19.60
C GLY A 217 21.34 18.72 -19.48
N THR A 218 21.50 17.38 -19.56
CA THR A 218 20.36 16.44 -19.58
C THR A 218 20.53 15.32 -18.56
N PRO A 219 19.43 14.71 -18.05
CA PRO A 219 19.53 13.54 -17.18
C PRO A 219 20.30 12.38 -17.80
N MET A 220 20.21 12.19 -19.12
CA MET A 220 20.95 11.13 -19.83
C MET A 220 22.47 11.33 -19.74
N HIS A 221 22.94 12.56 -19.94
CA HIS A 221 24.36 12.88 -19.78
C HIS A 221 24.79 12.79 -18.31
N VAL A 222 23.92 13.14 -17.36
CA VAL A 222 24.19 12.95 -15.93
C VAL A 222 24.37 11.46 -15.60
N PHE A 223 23.48 10.58 -16.08
CA PHE A 223 23.61 9.14 -15.87
C PHE A 223 24.89 8.58 -16.49
N SER A 224 25.22 9.03 -17.71
CA SER A 224 26.48 8.67 -18.38
C SER A 224 27.69 9.09 -17.55
N ALA A 225 27.68 10.33 -17.03
CA ALA A 225 28.74 10.83 -16.15
C ALA A 225 28.92 9.99 -14.88
N PHE A 226 27.84 9.47 -14.27
CA PHE A 226 27.92 8.56 -13.12
C PHE A 226 28.56 7.20 -13.46
N LEU A 227 28.56 6.78 -14.72
CA LEU A 227 29.22 5.57 -15.21
C LEU A 227 30.68 5.85 -15.59
N ASP A 228 30.93 6.95 -16.30
CA ASP A 228 32.22 7.27 -16.92
C ASP A 228 33.26 7.80 -15.92
N HIS A 229 32.85 8.64 -14.97
CA HIS A 229 33.79 9.22 -14.01
C HIS A 229 34.13 8.27 -12.86
N PRO A 230 35.38 8.20 -12.39
CA PRO A 230 35.71 7.35 -11.25
C PRO A 230 35.03 7.85 -9.96
N PRO A 231 34.54 6.96 -9.07
CA PRO A 231 33.79 7.37 -7.88
C PRO A 231 34.52 8.35 -6.96
N ASN A 232 35.84 8.27 -6.86
CA ASN A 232 36.66 9.13 -6.01
C ASN A 232 36.93 10.53 -6.59
N ARG A 233 36.61 10.77 -7.86
CA ARG A 233 36.86 12.06 -8.55
C ARG A 233 35.67 12.41 -9.45
N PHE A 234 34.50 12.56 -8.84
CA PHE A 234 33.32 13.06 -9.50
C PHE A 234 33.37 14.60 -9.56
N PRO A 235 33.15 15.24 -10.72
CA PRO A 235 33.46 16.66 -10.91
C PRO A 235 32.40 17.63 -10.35
N VAL A 236 31.34 17.13 -9.69
CA VAL A 236 30.28 17.97 -9.09
C VAL A 236 30.41 18.05 -7.58
N LYS A 237 30.39 19.28 -7.05
CA LYS A 237 30.58 19.57 -5.62
C LYS A 237 29.48 18.93 -4.76
N GLY A 238 29.86 18.33 -3.64
CA GLY A 238 28.92 17.70 -2.70
C GLY A 238 28.48 16.27 -3.07
N ILE A 239 29.03 15.71 -4.16
CA ILE A 239 28.81 14.32 -4.58
C ILE A 239 30.10 13.53 -4.33
N GLY A 240 30.18 12.86 -3.17
CA GLY A 240 31.34 12.06 -2.78
C GLY A 240 31.24 10.60 -3.22
N GLU A 241 32.36 9.88 -3.09
CA GLU A 241 32.54 8.50 -3.55
C GLU A 241 31.42 7.53 -3.15
N LYS A 242 30.97 7.57 -1.89
CA LYS A 242 29.90 6.70 -1.39
C LYS A 242 28.59 6.90 -2.16
N LYS A 243 28.24 8.15 -2.49
CA LYS A 243 27.03 8.46 -3.27
C LYS A 243 27.18 7.92 -4.70
N VAL A 244 28.32 8.17 -5.33
CA VAL A 244 28.60 7.73 -6.71
C VAL A 244 28.54 6.21 -6.85
N LYS A 245 29.17 5.45 -5.92
CA LYS A 245 29.09 3.98 -5.92
C LYS A 245 27.66 3.47 -5.85
N LYS A 246 26.88 4.01 -4.90
CA LYS A 246 25.47 3.61 -4.70
C LYS A 246 24.59 3.94 -5.90
N ILE A 247 24.80 5.10 -6.53
CA ILE A 247 24.08 5.49 -7.74
C ILE A 247 24.47 4.59 -8.91
N ARG A 248 25.76 4.28 -9.07
CA ARG A 248 26.24 3.37 -10.11
C ARG A 248 25.63 1.98 -9.97
N GLU A 249 25.66 1.41 -8.77
CA GLU A 249 25.02 0.13 -8.46
C GLU A 249 23.54 0.14 -8.83
N LEU A 250 22.82 1.24 -8.55
CA LEU A 250 21.41 1.39 -8.92
C LEU A 250 21.21 1.44 -10.44
N LEU A 251 22.06 2.17 -11.16
CA LEU A 251 21.95 2.33 -12.62
C LEU A 251 22.35 1.06 -13.39
N THR A 252 23.20 0.20 -12.82
CA THR A 252 23.69 -1.03 -13.48
C THR A 252 23.04 -2.31 -12.97
N ALA A 253 22.22 -2.27 -11.91
CA ALA A 253 21.55 -3.45 -11.38
C ALA A 253 20.56 -4.04 -12.39
N ASN A 254 20.78 -5.28 -12.81
CA ASN A 254 19.82 -6.03 -13.62
C ASN A 254 18.74 -6.65 -12.73
N LEU A 255 17.66 -5.90 -12.49
CA LEU A 255 16.56 -6.35 -11.64
C LEU A 255 15.84 -7.60 -12.18
N LEU A 256 15.81 -7.79 -13.51
CA LEU A 256 15.19 -8.97 -14.12
C LEU A 256 15.96 -10.26 -13.79
N GLU A 257 17.29 -10.18 -13.71
CA GLU A 257 18.12 -11.31 -13.26
C GLU A 257 17.93 -11.57 -11.76
N VAL A 258 17.85 -10.51 -10.94
CA VAL A 258 17.61 -10.62 -9.50
C VAL A 258 16.24 -11.24 -9.20
N GLU A 259 15.20 -10.81 -9.91
CA GLU A 259 13.84 -11.36 -9.77
C GLU A 259 13.75 -12.80 -10.28
N ARG A 260 14.37 -13.10 -11.42
CA ARG A 260 14.46 -14.47 -11.94
C ARG A 260 15.14 -15.40 -10.93
N GLN A 261 16.24 -14.96 -10.33
CA GLN A 261 16.96 -15.75 -9.31
C GLN A 261 16.09 -16.00 -8.08
N ARG A 262 15.37 -14.99 -7.58
CA ARG A 262 14.44 -15.14 -6.45
C ARG A 262 13.31 -16.12 -6.73
N LEU A 263 12.75 -16.08 -7.95
CA LEU A 263 11.71 -17.03 -8.37
C LEU A 263 12.23 -18.46 -8.41
N ILE A 264 13.45 -18.66 -8.95
CA ILE A 264 14.11 -19.98 -8.96
C ILE A 264 14.35 -20.48 -7.54
N GLU A 265 14.85 -19.62 -6.64
CA GLU A 265 15.07 -19.96 -5.23
C GLU A 265 13.78 -20.34 -4.51
N HIS A 266 12.70 -19.59 -4.75
CA HIS A 266 11.39 -19.88 -4.19
C HIS A 266 10.85 -21.22 -4.68
N GLU A 267 10.81 -21.44 -6.00
CA GLU A 267 10.34 -22.71 -6.58
C GLU A 267 11.20 -23.87 -6.05
N PHE A 268 12.52 -23.72 -5.97
CA PHE A 268 13.41 -24.74 -5.42
C PHE A 268 13.08 -25.07 -3.95
N LYS A 269 12.87 -24.04 -3.12
CA LYS A 269 12.50 -24.21 -1.71
C LYS A 269 11.17 -24.93 -1.54
N GLU A 270 10.15 -24.56 -2.30
CA GLU A 270 8.83 -25.23 -2.25
C GLU A 270 8.94 -26.71 -2.63
N ASN A 271 9.72 -27.03 -3.66
CA ASN A 271 9.92 -28.41 -4.07
C ASN A 271 10.61 -29.24 -2.97
N VAL A 272 11.62 -28.67 -2.29
CA VAL A 272 12.32 -29.33 -1.18
C VAL A 272 11.39 -29.55 0.02
N GLU A 273 10.61 -28.53 0.40
CA GLU A 273 9.64 -28.67 1.50
C GLU A 273 8.59 -29.75 1.22
N GLU A 274 8.17 -29.89 -0.05
CA GLU A 274 7.23 -30.92 -0.43
C GLU A 274 7.84 -32.32 -0.38
N LEU A 275 9.11 -32.50 -0.76
CA LEU A 275 9.82 -33.77 -0.53
C LEU A 275 9.85 -34.13 0.95
N TYR A 276 10.14 -33.18 1.83
CA TYR A 276 10.10 -33.41 3.28
C TYR A 276 8.71 -33.81 3.77
N ARG A 277 7.65 -33.22 3.23
CA ARG A 277 6.28 -33.64 3.56
C ARG A 277 5.99 -35.06 3.10
N ILE A 278 6.46 -35.45 1.92
CA ILE A 278 6.27 -36.80 1.37
C ILE A 278 7.02 -37.84 2.22
N ILE A 279 8.28 -37.58 2.57
CA ILE A 279 9.11 -38.47 3.39
C ILE A 279 8.51 -38.65 4.80
N ASN A 280 8.05 -37.55 5.41
CA ASN A 280 7.58 -37.56 6.80
C ASN A 280 6.07 -37.79 6.93
N ALA A 281 5.36 -38.07 5.83
CA ALA A 281 3.90 -38.20 5.83
C ALA A 281 3.44 -39.27 6.81
N LYS A 282 4.08 -40.45 6.77
CA LYS A 282 3.71 -41.57 7.65
C LYS A 282 4.06 -41.31 9.11
N GLU A 283 5.19 -40.68 9.38
CA GLU A 283 5.54 -40.27 10.74
C GLU A 283 4.53 -39.25 11.30
N ALA A 284 4.07 -38.30 10.48
CA ALA A 284 3.08 -37.30 10.87
C ALA A 284 1.71 -37.94 11.17
N GLU A 285 1.28 -38.90 10.36
CA GLU A 285 0.05 -39.69 10.57
C GLU A 285 0.11 -40.43 11.92
N LEU A 286 1.20 -41.16 12.17
CA LEU A 286 1.39 -41.90 13.43
C LEU A 286 1.50 -40.97 14.65
N LYS A 287 2.07 -39.77 14.49
CA LYS A 287 2.11 -38.73 15.54
C LYS A 287 0.72 -38.20 15.88
N ALA A 288 -0.20 -38.14 14.93
CA ALA A 288 -1.58 -37.70 15.14
C ALA A 288 -2.41 -38.72 15.92
N MET A 289 -2.13 -40.02 15.76
CA MET A 289 -2.80 -41.09 16.49
C MET A 289 -2.51 -41.05 17.99
N THR A 290 -3.47 -41.49 18.80
CA THR A 290 -3.32 -41.66 20.26
C THR A 290 -2.55 -42.93 20.59
N VAL A 291 -2.00 -43.03 21.80
CA VAL A 291 -1.30 -44.25 22.26
C VAL A 291 -2.22 -45.48 22.25
N ALA A 292 -3.53 -45.29 22.45
CA ALA A 292 -4.51 -46.38 22.38
C ALA A 292 -4.66 -46.93 20.96
N GLU A 293 -4.58 -46.07 19.94
CA GLU A 293 -4.69 -46.44 18.53
C GLU A 293 -3.38 -47.01 17.96
N LEU A 294 -2.22 -46.62 18.50
CA LEU A 294 -0.91 -47.16 18.09
C LEU A 294 -0.65 -48.59 18.58
N LYS A 295 -1.20 -48.97 19.74
CA LYS A 295 -0.96 -50.29 20.36
C LYS A 295 -1.50 -51.47 19.52
N PRO A 296 -2.71 -51.42 18.93
CA PRO A 296 -3.20 -52.44 18.00
C PRO A 296 -2.26 -52.68 16.82
N LEU A 297 -1.79 -51.60 16.16
CA LEU A 297 -0.87 -51.69 15.03
C LEU A 297 0.46 -52.36 15.39
N LEU A 298 0.98 -52.08 16.59
CA LEU A 298 2.17 -52.76 17.10
C LEU A 298 1.91 -54.24 17.37
N ARG A 299 0.73 -54.62 17.89
CA ARG A 299 0.38 -56.03 18.17
C ARG A 299 0.24 -56.85 16.91
N GLU A 300 -0.43 -56.29 15.89
CA GLU A 300 -0.59 -56.95 14.58
C GLU A 300 0.77 -57.29 13.95
N ARG A 301 1.79 -56.46 14.22
CA ARG A 301 3.17 -56.68 13.76
C ARG A 301 4.07 -57.42 14.76
N GLY A 302 3.53 -57.92 15.87
CA GLY A 302 4.29 -58.65 16.88
C GLY A 302 5.30 -57.80 17.66
N LEU A 303 5.14 -56.49 17.70
CA LEU A 303 6.07 -55.54 18.31
C LEU A 303 5.71 -55.22 19.76
N LYS A 304 6.73 -54.87 20.56
CA LYS A 304 6.55 -54.48 21.97
C LYS A 304 5.67 -53.23 22.10
N VAL A 305 4.62 -53.31 22.93
CA VAL A 305 3.59 -52.25 23.09
C VAL A 305 3.81 -51.29 24.27
N THR A 306 4.89 -51.46 25.03
CA THR A 306 5.25 -50.62 26.18
C THR A 306 6.22 -49.51 25.76
N GLY A 307 6.11 -48.33 26.37
CA GLY A 307 7.03 -47.20 26.17
C GLY A 307 6.33 -45.85 26.00
N THR A 308 7.13 -44.81 25.76
CA THR A 308 6.63 -43.46 25.44
C THR A 308 6.04 -43.43 24.02
N LYS A 309 5.10 -42.51 23.75
CA LYS A 309 4.45 -42.37 22.43
C LYS A 309 5.47 -42.29 21.29
N LYS A 310 6.57 -41.55 21.48
CA LYS A 310 7.67 -41.43 20.51
C LYS A 310 8.32 -42.79 20.21
N ALA A 311 8.67 -43.55 21.24
CA ALA A 311 9.30 -44.87 21.08
C ALA A 311 8.36 -45.90 20.45
N LEU A 312 7.05 -45.75 20.58
CA LEU A 312 6.06 -46.58 19.89
C LEU A 312 5.98 -46.25 18.39
N ILE A 313 6.04 -44.97 18.04
CA ILE A 313 6.03 -44.49 16.65
C ILE A 313 7.31 -44.90 15.91
N GLU A 314 8.49 -44.68 16.51
CA GLU A 314 9.78 -45.10 15.92
C GLU A 314 9.78 -46.61 15.65
N ARG A 315 9.29 -47.42 16.59
CA ARG A 315 9.21 -48.88 16.42
C ARG A 315 8.27 -49.31 15.30
N LEU A 316 7.15 -48.60 15.11
CA LEU A 316 6.25 -48.83 13.99
C LEU A 316 6.90 -48.45 12.66
N LEU A 317 7.56 -47.29 12.60
CA LEU A 317 8.28 -46.85 11.41
C LEU A 317 9.39 -47.85 11.06
N ASP A 318 10.22 -48.28 12.01
CA ASP A 318 11.30 -49.25 11.72
C ASP A 318 10.78 -50.58 11.17
N SER A 319 9.55 -50.97 11.53
CA SER A 319 8.90 -52.20 11.03
C SER A 319 8.24 -52.08 9.65
N MET A 320 8.08 -50.87 9.12
CA MET A 320 7.41 -50.62 7.83
C MET A 320 8.40 -50.73 6.66
N GLU A 321 7.94 -51.27 5.54
CA GLU A 321 8.65 -51.16 4.26
C GLU A 321 8.62 -49.71 3.73
N LEU A 322 9.51 -49.39 2.79
CA LEU A 322 9.66 -48.04 2.24
C LEU A 322 8.40 -47.56 1.51
N GLU A 323 7.73 -48.46 0.81
CA GLU A 323 6.46 -48.27 0.10
C GLU A 323 5.30 -47.94 1.05
N GLU A 324 5.38 -48.39 2.31
CA GLU A 324 4.39 -48.08 3.34
C GLU A 324 4.65 -46.72 4.00
N LYS A 325 5.90 -46.27 3.98
CA LYS A 325 6.36 -45.02 4.61
C LYS A 325 6.17 -43.81 3.71
N VAL A 326 6.37 -44.01 2.40
CA VAL A 326 6.53 -42.91 1.44
C VAL A 326 5.80 -43.25 0.15
N ASP A 327 5.05 -42.29 -0.38
CA ASP A 327 4.53 -42.35 -1.75
C ASP A 327 5.69 -42.24 -2.75
N ILE A 328 6.22 -43.40 -3.17
CA ILE A 328 7.41 -43.49 -4.03
C ILE A 328 7.17 -42.77 -5.35
N LYS A 329 5.99 -42.93 -5.96
CA LYS A 329 5.69 -42.31 -7.26
C LYS A 329 5.76 -40.79 -7.15
N ARG A 330 5.08 -40.22 -6.14
CA ARG A 330 5.08 -38.77 -5.91
C ARG A 330 6.45 -38.25 -5.50
N PHE A 331 7.20 -39.03 -4.73
CA PHE A 331 8.59 -38.72 -4.37
C PHE A 331 9.48 -38.63 -5.61
N THR A 332 9.45 -39.65 -6.49
CA THR A 332 10.28 -39.71 -7.69
C THR A 332 9.96 -38.57 -8.66
N GLU A 333 8.68 -38.28 -8.90
CA GLU A 333 8.26 -37.14 -9.75
C GLU A 333 8.82 -35.81 -9.23
N ARG A 334 8.74 -35.58 -7.91
CA ARG A 334 9.22 -34.34 -7.29
C ARG A 334 10.75 -34.27 -7.25
N TYR A 335 11.42 -35.40 -7.02
CA TYR A 335 12.87 -35.51 -7.01
C TYR A 335 13.47 -35.23 -8.40
N GLU A 336 12.92 -35.81 -9.47
CA GLU A 336 13.38 -35.57 -10.84
C GLU A 336 13.16 -34.12 -11.26
N ARG A 337 12.04 -33.49 -10.84
CA ARG A 337 11.82 -32.06 -11.06
C ARG A 337 12.90 -31.20 -10.41
N LEU A 338 13.26 -31.48 -9.16
CA LEU A 338 14.36 -30.80 -8.45
C LEU A 338 15.72 -31.01 -9.11
N LYS A 339 16.00 -32.24 -9.52
CA LYS A 339 17.24 -32.60 -10.21
C LYS A 339 17.38 -31.82 -11.52
N SER A 340 16.32 -31.76 -12.32
CA SER A 340 16.28 -30.96 -13.56
C SER A 340 16.47 -29.46 -13.33
N MET A 341 15.98 -28.92 -12.21
CA MET A 341 16.16 -27.51 -11.86
C MET A 341 17.61 -27.23 -11.47
N LYS A 342 18.23 -28.13 -10.70
CA LYS A 342 19.64 -28.02 -10.29
C LYS A 342 20.61 -28.11 -11.48
N GLU A 343 20.32 -28.97 -12.45
CA GLU A 343 21.11 -29.09 -13.68
C GLU A 343 20.98 -27.85 -14.57
N ARG A 344 19.78 -27.27 -14.67
CA ARG A 344 19.53 -26.02 -15.41
C ARG A 344 20.12 -24.78 -14.74
N HIS A 345 20.20 -24.77 -13.41
CA HIS A 345 20.64 -23.64 -12.61
C HIS A 345 21.85 -24.03 -11.75
N GLN A 346 23.02 -24.20 -12.37
CA GLN A 346 24.29 -24.64 -11.74
C GLN A 346 24.79 -23.75 -10.57
N GLN A 347 24.14 -22.62 -10.28
CA GLN A 347 24.44 -21.73 -9.14
C GLN A 347 23.36 -21.84 -8.06
N ILE A 348 23.47 -22.87 -7.20
CA ILE A 348 22.74 -22.90 -5.94
C ILE A 348 23.54 -22.08 -4.91
N PRO A 349 22.94 -21.11 -4.20
CA PRO A 349 23.61 -20.32 -3.18
C PRO A 349 24.29 -21.19 -2.11
N ARG A 350 25.48 -20.75 -1.67
CA ARG A 350 26.37 -21.43 -0.72
C ARG A 350 25.67 -21.91 0.55
N ASP A 351 24.63 -21.21 0.99
CA ASP A 351 23.85 -21.48 2.21
C ASP A 351 23.08 -22.81 2.16
N LEU A 352 22.67 -23.26 0.98
CA LEU A 352 22.01 -24.55 0.79
C LEU A 352 23.02 -25.71 0.79
N SER A 353 24.29 -25.48 0.40
CA SER A 353 25.33 -26.51 0.48
C SER A 353 25.66 -26.88 1.94
N LEU A 354 25.57 -25.91 2.85
CA LEU A 354 25.72 -26.10 4.30
C LEU A 354 24.55 -26.87 4.92
N PHE A 355 23.38 -26.86 4.28
CA PHE A 355 22.24 -27.67 4.69
C PHE A 355 22.43 -29.15 4.28
N TYR A 356 23.04 -29.40 3.11
CA TYR A 356 23.35 -30.75 2.62
C TYR A 356 24.38 -31.51 3.48
N SER A 357 25.33 -30.82 4.10
CA SER A 357 26.30 -31.48 5.00
C SER A 357 25.66 -32.01 6.29
N ARG A 358 24.47 -31.51 6.67
CA ARG A 358 23.72 -31.97 7.84
C ARG A 358 22.81 -33.18 7.56
N VAL A 359 22.52 -33.47 6.30
CA VAL A 359 21.63 -34.59 5.89
C VAL A 359 22.44 -35.85 5.51
N LYS A 360 23.74 -35.72 5.30
CA LYS A 360 24.66 -36.83 5.01
C LYS A 360 25.32 -37.46 6.25
N GLY A 361 24.88 -37.10 7.45
CA GLY A 361 25.38 -37.61 8.72
C GLY A 361 24.56 -38.77 9.24
#